data_AF-A0A261BJI0-F1
#
_entry.id   AF-A0A261BJI0-F1
#
_cell.length_a   1.000
_cell.length_b   1.000
_cell.length_c   1.000
_cell.angle_alpha   90.00
_cell.angle_beta   90.00
_cell.angle_gamma   90.00
#
_symmetry.space_group_name_H-M   'P 1'
#
loop_
_entity.id
_entity.type
_entity.pdbx_description
1 polymer ?
#
loop_
_entity_poly.entity_id
_entity_poly.type
_entity_poly.pdbx_seq_one_letter_code
_entity_poly.pdbx_strand_id
1 'polypeptide(L)'
;MFSIIPSYYPISTPAIKLPITPISHRSKDSTRNCSNCFTTETCQWRNVRSGKRIMCNACYCTHCISIDYSSSNGLTLAILFFTAMSSAFPLLRLPENVSKLVIQCMENIEIVGFSLVSDKTKEMVRSLHLDMEQIDLMIGDVIEIKFGQNEDNPSTMIWTFYPKEGDTGTKPIPVYMPARVTAMRDLATQHNLVEYKNPGLSIQGWIDHMLYIFSSSEIANLSFSDETCNFDWTSLKDAVGKFKIHTLFFYDLCSLECAQMALRHFSSIKSVIALCSSFNDPSQYSNILIQNLDSLMLLDADVPSKIGLDNLLLMNSKDLCIESSTLTKKIVNQFFKHFIRGSNPRLEVARFVLIDDQVVDNEMILKGLRSQEAQMDLLEEENEEVQEYDIFRKDGTRGRILIEQTD
;
A
#
# COMPACT_ATOMS: atom_id res chain seq x y z
N MET A 1 52.71 21.05 38.25
CA MET A 1 53.63 22.18 38.01
C MET A 1 52.95 23.08 36.98
N PHE A 2 52.68 24.33 37.37
CA PHE A 2 52.20 25.48 36.58
C PHE A 2 50.80 25.44 35.92
N SER A 3 49.86 26.02 36.66
CA SER A 3 48.76 26.87 36.17
C SER A 3 49.27 28.06 35.35
N ILE A 4 48.55 28.49 34.31
CA ILE A 4 48.32 29.92 34.00
C ILE A 4 46.95 30.09 33.31
N ILE A 5 46.07 30.87 33.94
CA ILE A 5 44.89 31.55 33.37
C ILE A 5 45.37 32.92 32.83
N PRO A 6 44.84 33.42 31.70
CA PRO A 6 44.25 34.78 31.72
C PRO A 6 42.97 34.84 30.85
N SER A 7 41.82 35.25 31.39
CA SER A 7 41.33 36.62 31.63
C SER A 7 40.26 37.01 30.60
N TYR A 8 39.05 37.19 31.12
CA TYR A 8 37.84 37.71 30.49
C TYR A 8 38.04 39.05 29.75
N TYR A 9 37.45 39.16 28.56
CA TYR A 9 36.73 40.37 28.10
C TYR A 9 35.51 39.93 27.25
N PRO A 10 34.30 40.46 27.50
CA PRO A 10 33.09 40.06 26.77
C PRO A 10 32.94 40.87 25.47
N ILE A 11 32.87 40.17 24.34
CA ILE A 11 32.47 40.78 23.06
C ILE A 11 30.95 40.94 23.08
N SER A 12 30.51 42.19 23.06
CA SER A 12 29.12 42.61 22.99
C SER A 12 28.58 42.34 21.58
N THR A 13 27.62 41.44 21.44
CA THR A 13 26.83 41.25 20.22
C THR A 13 25.70 42.28 20.15
N PRO A 14 25.39 42.87 18.99
CA PRO A 14 24.33 43.86 18.89
C PRO A 14 22.96 43.20 19.07
N ALA A 15 22.19 43.68 20.03
CA ALA A 15 20.80 43.31 20.22
C ALA A 15 19.96 43.75 19.00
N ILE A 16 19.56 42.79 18.16
CA ILE A 16 18.49 42.98 17.19
C ILE A 16 17.19 43.05 18.00
N LYS A 17 16.70 44.27 18.22
CA LYS A 17 15.35 44.52 18.74
C LYS A 17 14.33 44.00 17.72
N LEU A 18 13.68 42.88 18.03
CA LEU A 18 12.40 42.52 17.43
C LEU A 18 11.39 43.63 17.79
N PRO A 19 10.62 44.19 16.83
CA PRO A 19 9.59 45.15 17.15
C PRO A 19 8.46 44.46 17.90
N ILE A 20 8.39 44.71 19.20
CA ILE A 20 7.20 44.46 20.03
C ILE A 20 6.13 45.42 19.53
N THR A 21 5.15 44.90 18.80
CA THR A 21 3.89 45.62 18.55
C THR A 21 2.99 45.46 19.77
N PRO A 22 2.33 46.53 20.24
CA PRO A 22 1.55 46.47 21.46
C PRO A 22 0.30 45.61 21.27
N ILE A 23 -0.04 44.83 22.30
CA ILE A 23 -1.33 44.15 22.44
C ILE A 23 -2.38 45.26 22.52
N SER A 24 -3.06 45.52 21.41
CA SER A 24 -4.19 46.45 21.38
C SER A 24 -5.41 45.77 22.00
N HIS A 25 -5.94 46.39 23.05
CA HIS A 25 -7.24 46.11 23.61
C HIS A 25 -8.34 46.03 22.53
N ARG A 26 -9.17 45.00 22.70
CA ARG A 26 -10.52 44.78 22.16
C ARG A 26 -11.20 46.06 21.64
N SER A 27 -11.21 46.24 20.31
CA SER A 27 -12.14 47.11 19.61
C SER A 27 -13.22 46.26 18.91
N LYS A 28 -14.44 46.78 18.94
CA LYS A 28 -15.69 46.16 18.50
C LYS A 28 -15.63 45.65 17.05
N ASP A 29 -16.36 44.56 16.83
CA ASP A 29 -16.54 43.80 15.60
C ASP A 29 -16.56 44.65 14.32
N SER A 30 -15.53 44.46 13.50
CA SER A 30 -15.75 44.36 12.06
C SER A 30 -15.93 42.87 11.76
N THR A 31 -17.06 42.50 11.17
CA THR A 31 -17.28 41.16 10.60
C THR A 31 -16.17 40.89 9.61
N ARG A 32 -15.15 40.14 10.03
CA ARG A 32 -14.08 39.69 9.15
C ARG A 32 -14.69 38.71 8.17
N ASN A 33 -14.47 38.94 6.88
CA ASN A 33 -14.90 38.04 5.83
C ASN A 33 -13.69 37.43 5.13
N CYS A 34 -13.77 36.14 4.81
CA CYS A 34 -12.73 35.52 3.99
C CYS A 34 -12.79 36.11 2.59
N SER A 35 -11.67 36.64 2.10
CA SER A 35 -11.57 37.19 0.74
C SER A 35 -11.71 36.13 -0.35
N ASN A 36 -11.71 34.84 0.00
CA ASN A 36 -11.92 33.73 -0.92
C ASN A 36 -13.32 33.11 -0.78
N CYS A 37 -13.69 32.59 0.40
CA CYS A 37 -14.99 31.94 0.60
C CYS A 37 -16.07 32.82 1.25
N PHE A 38 -15.76 34.06 1.60
CA PHE A 38 -16.66 35.03 2.23
C PHE A 38 -17.28 34.61 3.57
N THR A 39 -16.88 33.48 4.15
CA THR A 39 -17.31 33.08 5.50
C THR A 39 -16.97 34.19 6.49
N THR A 40 -17.85 34.42 7.45
CA THR A 40 -17.62 35.26 8.63
C THR A 40 -17.33 34.43 9.88
N GLU A 41 -17.51 33.11 9.79
CA GLU A 41 -17.34 32.15 10.87
C GLU A 41 -16.13 31.26 10.55
N THR A 42 -15.09 31.40 11.37
CA THR A 42 -13.89 30.54 11.35
C THR A 42 -13.17 30.69 12.68
N CYS A 43 -12.62 29.59 13.20
CA CYS A 43 -11.87 29.59 14.45
C CYS A 43 -10.52 30.33 14.33
N GLN A 44 -10.00 30.50 13.11
CA GLN A 44 -8.71 31.18 12.85
C GLN A 44 -8.73 31.97 11.53
N TRP A 45 -8.10 33.15 11.54
CA TRP A 45 -7.94 34.06 10.40
C TRP A 45 -6.45 34.22 10.06
N ARG A 46 -6.08 34.22 8.77
CA ARG A 46 -4.70 34.41 8.31
C ARG A 46 -4.60 35.64 7.39
N ASN A 47 -3.63 36.51 7.67
CA ASN A 47 -3.28 37.65 6.81
C ASN A 47 -2.13 37.24 5.90
N VAL A 48 -2.36 37.22 4.59
CA VAL A 48 -1.28 36.98 3.62
C VAL A 48 -0.48 38.27 3.45
N ARG A 49 0.86 38.19 3.53
CA ARG A 49 1.72 39.37 3.44
C ARG A 49 1.62 40.01 2.05
N SER A 50 1.40 41.32 2.07
CA SER A 50 1.30 42.27 0.94
C SER A 50 -0.02 42.26 0.15
N GLY A 51 -1.00 43.05 0.64
CA GLY A 51 -2.07 43.60 -0.21
C GLY A 51 -3.50 43.12 0.07
N LYS A 52 -4.05 43.45 1.24
CA LYS A 52 -5.52 43.52 1.53
C LYS A 52 -6.38 42.25 1.29
N ARG A 53 -5.92 41.05 1.64
CA ARG A 53 -6.80 39.86 1.68
C ARG A 53 -6.67 39.07 2.99
N ILE A 54 -7.80 38.87 3.67
CA ILE A 54 -7.94 38.07 4.90
C ILE A 54 -8.50 36.71 4.46
N MET A 55 -7.84 35.60 4.78
CA MET A 55 -8.35 34.26 4.47
C MET A 55 -8.76 33.49 5.72
N CYS A 56 -9.82 32.67 5.60
CA CYS A 56 -10.09 31.62 6.58
C CYS A 56 -9.03 30.52 6.45
N ASN A 57 -8.87 29.72 7.50
CA ASN A 57 -7.84 28.67 7.53
C ASN A 57 -7.98 27.67 6.37
N ALA A 58 -9.21 27.27 6.04
CA ALA A 58 -9.47 26.35 4.92
C ALA A 58 -8.97 26.92 3.58
N CYS A 59 -9.37 28.15 3.24
CA CYS A 59 -8.94 28.80 2.01
C CYS A 59 -7.45 29.09 1.95
N TYR A 60 -6.82 29.37 3.10
CA TYR A 60 -5.38 29.55 3.17
C TYR A 60 -4.64 28.25 2.85
N CYS A 61 -5.06 27.13 3.44
CA CYS A 61 -4.48 25.82 3.15
C CYS A 61 -4.64 25.45 1.67
N THR A 62 -5.82 25.67 1.07
CA THR A 62 -6.04 25.43 -0.36
C THR A 62 -5.14 26.30 -1.24
N HIS A 63 -4.91 27.57 -0.87
CA HIS A 63 -4.03 28.45 -1.63
C HIS A 63 -2.56 28.03 -1.56
N CYS A 64 -2.11 27.47 -0.43
CA CYS A 64 -0.74 26.93 -0.33
C CYS A 64 -0.54 25.68 -1.19
N ILE A 65 -1.57 24.85 -1.38
CA ILE A 65 -1.50 23.66 -2.25
C ILE A 65 -1.28 24.05 -3.71
N SER A 66 -1.81 25.21 -4.15
CA SER A 66 -1.71 25.65 -5.56
C SER A 66 -0.39 26.32 -5.95
N ILE A 67 0.56 26.54 -5.05
CA ILE A 67 1.78 27.33 -5.34
C ILE A 67 2.97 26.47 -5.83
N ASP A 68 2.97 25.14 -5.64
CA ASP A 68 4.13 24.30 -5.97
C ASP A 68 4.02 23.52 -7.30
N TYR A 69 3.10 23.89 -8.20
CA TYR A 69 3.07 23.35 -9.57
C TYR A 69 4.00 24.17 -10.49
N SER A 70 5.30 23.89 -10.42
CA SER A 70 6.23 24.22 -11.51
C SER A 70 7.33 23.17 -11.59
N SER A 71 7.11 22.13 -12.39
CA SER A 71 8.21 21.35 -12.96
C SER A 71 8.21 21.48 -14.48
N SER A 72 9.42 21.56 -15.00
CA SER A 72 9.83 21.83 -16.37
C SER A 72 9.49 20.68 -17.31
N ASN A 73 8.76 20.95 -18.39
CA ASN A 73 9.21 20.74 -19.76
C ASN A 73 8.12 21.17 -20.76
N GLY A 74 8.54 21.95 -21.75
CA GLY A 74 7.65 22.65 -22.67
C GLY A 74 6.99 21.74 -23.70
N LEU A 75 5.69 21.93 -23.86
CA LEU A 75 5.04 21.96 -25.17
C LEU A 75 3.91 22.99 -25.11
N THR A 76 4.06 24.02 -25.93
CA THR A 76 3.24 25.21 -25.97
C THR A 76 1.89 24.90 -26.62
N LEU A 77 0.83 24.71 -25.82
CA LEU A 77 -0.51 25.07 -26.26
C LEU A 77 -0.84 26.45 -25.69
N ALA A 78 -0.79 27.45 -26.56
CA ALA A 78 -1.20 28.80 -26.27
C ALA A 78 -2.71 28.82 -25.96
N ILE A 79 -3.05 28.74 -24.67
CA ILE A 79 -4.33 29.22 -24.16
C ILE A 79 -4.06 30.61 -23.59
N LEU A 80 -4.69 31.59 -24.22
CA LEU A 80 -4.64 33.02 -23.97
C LEU A 80 -4.40 33.37 -22.49
N PHE A 81 -3.35 34.15 -22.26
CA PHE A 81 -3.16 34.95 -21.06
C PHE A 81 -4.38 35.84 -20.83
N PHE A 82 -5.32 35.37 -20.01
CA PHE A 82 -6.16 36.25 -19.21
C PHE A 82 -5.50 36.38 -17.85
N THR A 83 -4.85 37.52 -17.63
CA THR A 83 -4.63 38.09 -16.30
C THR A 83 -5.98 38.48 -15.71
N ALA A 84 -6.79 37.49 -15.36
CA ALA A 84 -8.05 37.65 -14.65
C ALA A 84 -7.95 36.91 -13.32
N MET A 85 -8.27 37.65 -12.26
CA MET A 85 -8.38 37.21 -10.87
C MET A 85 -8.74 35.72 -10.74
N SER A 86 -7.83 34.90 -10.21
CA SER A 86 -8.14 33.52 -9.81
C SER A 86 -9.16 33.58 -8.67
N SER A 87 -10.44 33.67 -9.01
CA SER A 87 -11.50 33.20 -8.15
C SER A 87 -11.43 31.69 -8.23
N ALA A 88 -11.01 31.04 -7.15
CA ALA A 88 -11.03 29.59 -7.06
C ALA A 88 -12.43 29.08 -7.45
N PHE A 89 -12.48 28.04 -8.29
CA PHE A 89 -13.74 27.41 -8.69
C PHE A 89 -14.51 26.97 -7.43
N PRO A 90 -15.72 27.49 -7.16
CA PRO A 90 -16.39 27.30 -5.88
C PRO A 90 -17.11 25.95 -5.83
N LEU A 91 -16.37 24.84 -5.89
CA LEU A 91 -16.88 23.46 -5.97
C LEU A 91 -17.95 23.16 -4.91
N LEU A 92 -17.75 23.66 -3.68
CA LEU A 92 -18.66 23.46 -2.54
C LEU A 92 -19.96 24.28 -2.59
N ARG A 93 -20.07 25.22 -3.53
CA ARG A 93 -21.27 26.05 -3.75
C ARG A 93 -22.12 25.56 -4.91
N LEU A 94 -21.65 24.56 -5.67
CA LEU A 94 -22.44 23.98 -6.73
C LEU A 94 -23.59 23.14 -6.14
N PRO A 95 -24.67 22.93 -6.92
CA PRO A 95 -25.65 21.91 -6.60
C PRO A 95 -24.98 20.54 -6.44
N GLU A 96 -25.49 19.71 -5.52
CA GLU A 96 -24.85 18.46 -5.10
C GLU A 96 -24.56 17.51 -6.28
N ASN A 97 -25.51 17.37 -7.21
CA ASN A 97 -25.33 16.54 -8.40
C ASN A 97 -24.19 17.05 -9.31
N VAL A 98 -24.02 18.37 -9.41
CA VAL A 98 -22.93 18.97 -10.20
C VAL A 98 -21.60 18.81 -9.48
N SER A 99 -21.56 19.02 -8.16
CA SER A 99 -20.34 18.76 -7.36
C SER A 99 -19.86 17.32 -7.51
N LYS A 100 -20.78 16.34 -7.47
CA LYS A 100 -20.45 14.93 -7.63
C LYS A 100 -19.81 14.64 -8.99
N LEU A 101 -20.40 15.15 -10.07
CA LEU A 101 -19.83 15.02 -11.43
C LEU A 101 -18.43 15.63 -11.52
N VAL A 102 -18.20 16.81 -10.93
CA VAL A 102 -16.88 17.44 -10.98
C VAL A 102 -15.85 16.61 -10.21
N ILE A 103 -16.21 16.06 -9.04
CA ILE A 103 -15.29 15.22 -8.26
C ILE A 103 -14.97 13.91 -8.99
N GLN A 104 -15.94 13.33 -9.70
CA GLN A 104 -15.72 12.12 -10.53
C GLN A 104 -14.78 12.36 -11.72
N CYS A 105 -14.55 13.62 -12.11
CA CYS A 105 -13.58 13.96 -13.15
C CYS A 105 -12.17 14.26 -12.61
N MET A 106 -11.98 14.26 -11.29
CA MET A 106 -10.67 14.48 -10.67
C MET A 106 -9.84 13.19 -10.71
N GLU A 107 -8.51 13.33 -10.64
CA GLU A 107 -7.64 12.17 -10.43
C GLU A 107 -7.84 11.58 -9.03
N ASN A 108 -7.63 10.27 -8.86
CA ASN A 108 -7.82 9.60 -7.57
C ASN A 108 -7.02 10.24 -6.43
N ILE A 109 -5.80 10.72 -6.72
CA ILE A 109 -4.95 11.43 -5.76
C ILE A 109 -5.62 12.73 -5.31
N GLU A 110 -6.22 13.49 -6.24
CA GLU A 110 -6.93 14.72 -5.94
C GLU A 110 -8.22 14.46 -5.16
N ILE A 111 -8.92 13.35 -5.45
CA ILE A 111 -10.12 12.91 -4.72
C ILE A 111 -9.78 12.64 -3.24
N VAL A 112 -8.70 11.90 -2.98
CA VAL A 112 -8.21 11.67 -1.62
C VAL A 112 -7.81 13.00 -0.98
N GLY A 113 -7.03 13.84 -1.67
CA GLY A 113 -6.65 15.17 -1.18
C GLY A 113 -7.86 16.04 -0.80
N PHE A 114 -8.90 16.04 -1.63
CA PHE A 114 -10.16 16.75 -1.40
C PHE A 114 -10.92 16.20 -0.18
N SER A 115 -10.94 14.88 -0.02
CA SER A 115 -11.60 14.24 1.13
C SER A 115 -10.99 14.62 2.48
N LEU A 116 -9.72 15.04 2.52
CA LEU A 116 -9.01 15.45 3.74
C LEU A 116 -9.34 16.90 4.18
N VAL A 117 -10.04 17.68 3.36
CA VAL A 117 -10.29 19.10 3.63
C VAL A 117 -11.27 19.32 4.80
N SER A 118 -12.30 18.50 4.93
CA SER A 118 -13.32 18.58 5.98
C SER A 118 -14.21 17.34 6.02
N ASP A 119 -14.98 17.14 7.10
CA ASP A 119 -15.98 16.07 7.16
C ASP A 119 -17.00 16.15 6.02
N LYS A 120 -17.40 17.35 5.60
CA LYS A 120 -18.31 17.53 4.47
C LYS A 120 -17.71 16.99 3.16
N THR A 121 -16.42 17.23 2.91
CA THR A 121 -15.77 16.75 1.67
C THR A 121 -15.50 15.26 1.73
N LYS A 122 -15.16 14.74 2.91
CA LYS A 122 -15.07 13.30 3.18
C LYS A 122 -16.37 12.57 2.85
N GLU A 123 -17.52 13.06 3.36
CA GLU A 123 -18.82 12.45 3.07
C GLU A 123 -19.22 12.56 1.60
N MET A 124 -18.90 13.67 0.93
CA MET A 124 -19.16 13.81 -0.50
C MET A 124 -18.40 12.77 -1.32
N VAL A 125 -17.11 12.57 -1.05
CA VAL A 125 -16.30 11.54 -1.73
C VAL A 125 -16.86 10.16 -1.45
N ARG A 126 -17.16 9.83 -0.19
CA ARG A 126 -17.78 8.54 0.16
C ARG A 126 -19.08 8.29 -0.59
N SER A 127 -19.92 9.31 -0.75
CA SER A 127 -21.22 9.20 -1.43
C SER A 127 -21.12 8.92 -2.93
N LEU A 128 -19.93 9.01 -3.52
CA LEU A 128 -19.69 8.65 -4.91
C LEU A 128 -19.62 7.14 -5.12
N HIS A 129 -19.44 6.34 -4.06
CA HIS A 129 -19.27 4.88 -4.13
C HIS A 129 -18.18 4.51 -5.14
N LEU A 130 -17.01 5.16 -5.00
CA LEU A 130 -15.85 4.82 -5.83
C LEU A 130 -15.30 3.48 -5.35
N ASP A 131 -15.34 2.49 -6.22
CA ASP A 131 -14.76 1.18 -5.97
C ASP A 131 -13.25 1.24 -6.25
N MET A 132 -12.45 0.81 -5.28
CA MET A 132 -11.02 0.54 -5.48
C MET A 132 -10.76 -0.93 -5.21
N GLU A 133 -10.20 -1.58 -6.22
CA GLU A 133 -10.08 -3.04 -6.30
C GLU A 133 -9.15 -3.63 -5.24
N GLN A 134 -8.05 -2.93 -4.93
CA GLN A 134 -7.02 -3.44 -4.04
C GLN A 134 -6.33 -2.33 -3.25
N ILE A 135 -6.08 -2.58 -1.97
CA ILE A 135 -5.32 -1.72 -1.07
C ILE A 135 -4.19 -2.56 -0.47
N ASP A 136 -2.96 -2.15 -0.72
CA ASP A 136 -1.75 -2.78 -0.22
C ASP A 136 -1.01 -1.83 0.70
N LEU A 137 -0.59 -2.35 1.85
CA LEU A 137 0.20 -1.62 2.82
C LEU A 137 1.64 -2.16 2.77
N MET A 138 2.58 -1.34 2.34
CA MET A 138 3.97 -1.74 2.12
C MET A 138 4.84 -1.19 3.25
N ILE A 139 5.62 -2.07 3.87
CA ILE A 139 6.50 -1.79 5.01
C ILE A 139 7.95 -1.96 4.56
N GLY A 140 8.56 -0.84 4.15
CA GLY A 140 10.01 -0.68 3.99
C GLY A 140 10.48 0.48 4.88
N ASP A 141 11.63 1.12 4.64
CA ASP A 141 12.13 2.25 5.44
C ASP A 141 11.09 3.37 5.72
N VAL A 142 10.10 3.48 4.84
CA VAL A 142 8.89 4.27 5.00
C VAL A 142 7.65 3.39 4.84
N ILE A 143 6.52 3.84 5.39
CA ILE A 143 5.25 3.17 5.21
C ILE A 143 4.61 3.73 3.94
N GLU A 144 4.03 2.86 3.12
CA GLU A 144 3.35 3.24 1.88
C GLU A 144 1.99 2.54 1.76
N ILE A 145 1.02 3.25 1.19
CA ILE A 145 -0.29 2.67 0.83
C ILE A 145 -0.44 2.75 -0.68
N LYS A 146 -0.50 1.59 -1.33
CA LYS A 146 -0.73 1.44 -2.77
C LYS A 146 -2.18 1.04 -3.02
N PHE A 147 -2.77 1.63 -4.05
CA PHE A 147 -4.08 1.27 -4.56
C PHE A 147 -3.95 0.73 -5.98
N GLY A 148 -4.65 -0.36 -6.27
CA GLY A 148 -4.65 -1.02 -7.58
C GLY A 148 -3.58 -2.10 -7.74
N GLN A 149 -3.88 -3.08 -8.60
CA GLN A 149 -3.03 -4.25 -8.84
C GLN A 149 -1.90 -3.96 -9.85
N ASN A 150 -2.23 -3.31 -10.96
CA ASN A 150 -1.31 -3.11 -12.09
C ASN A 150 -0.77 -1.68 -12.16
N GLU A 151 0.53 -1.54 -12.38
CA GLU A 151 1.18 -0.24 -12.54
C GLU A 151 0.66 0.53 -13.76
N ASP A 152 0.18 -0.20 -14.78
CA ASP A 152 -0.43 0.37 -15.98
C ASP A 152 -1.91 0.78 -15.81
N ASN A 153 -2.56 0.37 -14.71
CA ASN A 153 -3.95 0.76 -14.47
C ASN A 153 -4.01 2.27 -14.19
N PRO A 154 -4.84 3.02 -14.94
CA PRO A 154 -4.89 4.46 -14.80
C PRO A 154 -5.33 4.96 -13.43
N SER A 155 -5.94 4.09 -12.62
CA SER A 155 -6.46 4.35 -11.29
C SER A 155 -5.44 4.11 -10.16
N THR A 156 -4.27 3.55 -10.48
CA THR A 156 -3.23 3.25 -9.50
C THR A 156 -2.70 4.51 -8.84
N MET A 157 -2.46 4.44 -7.53
CA MET A 157 -1.85 5.53 -6.77
C MET A 157 -1.11 5.00 -5.57
N ILE A 158 -0.03 5.70 -5.20
CA ILE A 158 0.86 5.33 -4.10
C ILE A 158 1.00 6.54 -3.18
N TRP A 159 0.74 6.31 -1.89
CA TRP A 159 0.86 7.30 -0.83
C TRP A 159 2.02 6.91 0.08
N THR A 160 3.08 7.71 0.09
CA THR A 160 4.29 7.47 0.89
C THR A 160 4.30 8.38 2.10
N PHE A 161 4.52 7.80 3.28
CA PHE A 161 4.48 8.50 4.57
C PHE A 161 5.88 8.63 5.14
N TYR A 162 6.38 9.87 5.28
CA TYR A 162 7.73 10.11 5.79
C TYR A 162 7.71 10.51 7.27
N PRO A 163 8.64 9.97 8.08
CA PRO A 163 8.84 10.42 9.46
C PRO A 163 9.48 11.81 9.49
N LYS A 164 9.67 12.39 10.69
CA LYS A 164 10.46 13.62 10.83
C LYS A 164 11.94 13.31 10.58
N GLU A 165 12.66 14.28 10.04
CA GLU A 165 14.12 14.18 9.86
C GLU A 165 14.79 13.83 11.21
N GLY A 166 15.53 12.71 11.23
CA GLY A 166 16.22 12.19 12.41
C GLY A 166 15.59 10.95 13.05
N ASP A 167 14.30 10.67 12.81
CA ASP A 167 13.62 9.51 13.41
C ASP A 167 14.01 8.16 12.75
N THR A 168 14.53 8.17 11.52
CA THR A 168 14.98 6.97 10.78
C THR A 168 16.37 6.47 11.20
N GLY A 169 17.13 7.25 11.99
CA GLY A 169 18.48 6.88 12.41
C GLY A 169 18.52 5.87 13.56
N THR A 170 17.41 5.68 14.26
CA THR A 170 17.26 4.75 15.39
C THR A 170 16.48 3.51 14.97
N LYS A 171 17.13 2.34 15.07
CA LYS A 171 16.49 1.04 14.85
C LYS A 171 16.16 0.37 16.21
N PRO A 172 14.98 -0.24 16.38
CA PRO A 172 13.90 -0.36 15.39
C PRO A 172 13.11 0.95 15.20
N ILE A 173 12.55 1.15 14.00
CA ILE A 173 11.76 2.30 13.58
C ILE A 173 10.34 2.15 14.15
N PRO A 174 9.90 2.99 15.10
CA PRO A 174 8.52 2.95 15.57
C PRO A 174 7.57 3.48 14.50
N VAL A 175 6.31 3.03 14.50
CA VAL A 175 5.27 3.71 13.71
C VAL A 175 5.15 5.16 14.18
N TYR A 176 5.34 6.07 13.25
CA TYR A 176 5.45 7.51 13.50
C TYR A 176 4.21 8.27 13.08
N MET A 177 4.13 9.51 13.54
CA MET A 177 3.24 10.51 12.97
C MET A 177 3.89 11.07 11.69
N PRO A 178 3.30 10.91 10.50
CA PRO A 178 3.92 11.40 9.26
C PRO A 178 4.19 12.89 9.33
N ALA A 179 5.44 13.30 9.10
CA ALA A 179 5.80 14.71 9.01
C ALA A 179 5.42 15.29 7.64
N ARG A 180 5.59 14.45 6.62
CA ARG A 180 5.40 14.74 5.21
C ARG A 180 4.75 13.53 4.54
N VAL A 181 3.83 13.77 3.62
CA VAL A 181 3.15 12.73 2.86
C VAL A 181 3.25 13.09 1.39
N THR A 182 3.61 12.15 0.55
CA THR A 182 3.56 12.35 -0.91
C THR A 182 2.59 11.37 -1.53
N ALA A 183 1.97 11.77 -2.63
CA ALA A 183 1.17 10.89 -3.45
C ALA A 183 1.63 10.98 -4.90
N MET A 184 1.66 9.86 -5.60
CA MET A 184 1.93 9.81 -7.04
C MET A 184 1.14 8.68 -7.68
N ARG A 185 1.00 8.72 -9.00
CA ARG A 185 0.27 7.67 -9.73
C ARG A 185 1.08 6.37 -9.80
N ASP A 186 2.38 6.52 -10.04
CA ASP A 186 3.31 5.41 -10.24
C ASP A 186 4.72 5.82 -9.78
N LEU A 187 5.44 4.87 -9.16
CA LEU A 187 6.82 5.00 -8.67
C LEU A 187 7.84 5.06 -9.81
N ALA A 188 7.61 4.35 -10.92
CA ALA A 188 8.58 4.25 -12.01
C ALA A 188 8.72 5.57 -12.77
N THR A 189 7.59 6.26 -13.00
CA THR A 189 7.57 7.51 -13.78
C THR A 189 7.59 8.78 -12.91
N GLN A 190 7.31 8.68 -11.61
CA GLN A 190 7.08 9.80 -10.69
C GLN A 190 6.09 10.84 -11.23
N HIS A 191 5.22 10.43 -12.15
CA HIS A 191 4.25 11.32 -12.77
C HIS A 191 3.23 11.77 -11.72
N ASN A 192 2.90 13.07 -11.73
CA ASN A 192 1.97 13.70 -10.78
C ASN A 192 2.37 13.53 -9.30
N LEU A 193 3.66 13.62 -8.97
CA LEU A 193 4.10 13.72 -7.57
C LEU A 193 3.48 14.97 -6.92
N VAL A 194 2.64 14.75 -5.92
CA VAL A 194 2.04 15.80 -5.10
C VAL A 194 2.51 15.65 -3.66
N GLU A 195 2.95 16.76 -3.06
CA GLU A 195 3.30 16.80 -1.64
C GLU A 195 2.13 17.34 -0.81
N TYR A 196 1.79 16.60 0.25
CA TYR A 196 0.76 16.93 1.20
C TYR A 196 1.37 17.20 2.57
N LYS A 197 0.95 18.31 3.17
CA LYS A 197 1.15 18.52 4.60
C LYS A 197 0.18 17.64 5.37
N ASN A 198 0.70 16.77 6.23
CA ASN A 198 -0.13 15.93 7.08
C ASN A 198 -1.10 16.81 7.91
N PRO A 199 -2.43 16.62 7.82
CA PRO A 199 -3.42 17.38 8.60
C PRO A 199 -3.41 17.05 10.09
N GLY A 200 -2.54 16.15 10.54
CA GLY A 200 -2.50 15.67 11.92
C GLY A 200 -3.15 14.28 12.05
N LEU A 201 -3.06 13.45 11.02
CA LEU A 201 -3.46 12.04 11.06
C LEU A 201 -2.25 11.13 11.32
N SER A 202 -2.43 10.13 12.19
CA SER A 202 -1.50 9.01 12.32
C SER A 202 -1.60 8.09 11.10
N ILE A 203 -0.63 7.18 10.91
CA ILE A 203 -0.71 6.12 9.88
C ILE A 203 -2.04 5.38 9.96
N GLN A 204 -2.42 4.99 11.17
CA GLN A 204 -3.73 4.38 11.43
C GLN A 204 -4.89 5.27 10.95
N GLY A 205 -4.86 6.57 11.24
CA GLY A 205 -5.90 7.52 10.82
C GLY A 205 -5.97 7.68 9.30
N TRP A 206 -4.83 7.59 8.60
CA TRP A 206 -4.78 7.56 7.14
C TRP A 206 -5.44 6.31 6.56
N ILE A 207 -5.10 5.13 7.10
CA ILE A 207 -5.72 3.85 6.70
C ILE A 207 -7.23 3.88 6.96
N ASP A 208 -7.66 4.27 8.18
CA ASP A 208 -9.07 4.41 8.54
C ASP A 208 -9.81 5.35 7.57
N HIS A 209 -9.19 6.46 7.21
CA HIS A 209 -9.78 7.45 6.31
C HIS A 209 -9.92 6.91 4.89
N MET A 210 -8.88 6.26 4.36
CA MET A 210 -8.87 5.71 3.00
C MET A 210 -9.86 4.55 2.85
N LEU A 211 -9.89 3.60 3.79
CA LEU A 211 -10.88 2.53 3.80
C LEU A 211 -12.31 3.08 3.84
N TYR A 212 -12.53 4.15 4.60
CA TYR A 212 -13.84 4.79 4.71
C TYR A 212 -14.33 5.43 3.41
N ILE A 213 -13.48 6.17 2.71
CA ILE A 213 -13.88 6.90 1.49
C ILE A 213 -14.09 5.97 0.29
N PHE A 214 -13.34 4.86 0.20
CA PHE A 214 -13.48 3.86 -0.86
C PHE A 214 -14.39 2.68 -0.48
N SER A 215 -15.05 2.77 0.68
CA SER A 215 -15.94 1.71 1.19
C SER A 215 -15.29 0.31 1.25
N SER A 216 -13.97 0.26 1.38
CA SER A 216 -13.19 -0.98 1.46
C SER A 216 -13.25 -1.53 2.89
N SER A 217 -13.53 -2.84 3.02
CA SER A 217 -13.64 -3.50 4.32
C SER A 217 -12.33 -4.11 4.82
N GLU A 218 -11.32 -4.23 3.96
CA GLU A 218 -10.06 -4.90 4.26
C GLU A 218 -8.89 -4.35 3.45
N ILE A 219 -7.69 -4.67 3.95
CA ILE A 219 -6.41 -4.48 3.27
C ILE A 219 -6.09 -5.83 2.61
N ALA A 220 -5.76 -5.81 1.33
CA ALA A 220 -5.44 -7.03 0.60
C ALA A 220 -4.11 -7.60 1.07
N ASN A 221 -3.03 -6.82 0.97
CA ASN A 221 -1.71 -7.26 1.39
C ASN A 221 -1.08 -6.34 2.43
N LEU A 222 -0.46 -6.97 3.44
CA LEU A 222 0.58 -6.34 4.25
C LEU A 222 1.93 -6.86 3.73
N SER A 223 2.65 -5.99 3.04
CA SER A 223 3.81 -6.35 2.21
C SER A 223 5.13 -5.95 2.86
N PHE A 224 6.13 -6.81 2.77
CA PHE A 224 7.48 -6.58 3.29
C PHE A 224 8.52 -6.89 2.20
N SER A 225 9.47 -5.97 2.00
CA SER A 225 10.54 -6.09 0.99
C SER A 225 11.96 -5.85 1.51
N ASP A 226 12.11 -5.29 2.72
CA ASP A 226 13.42 -4.99 3.30
C ASP A 226 14.02 -6.24 3.97
N GLU A 227 15.29 -6.51 3.71
CA GLU A 227 16.08 -7.59 4.33
C GLU A 227 16.04 -7.49 5.86
N THR A 228 16.10 -6.28 6.39
CA THR A 228 16.31 -6.06 7.82
C THR A 228 15.02 -5.81 8.61
N CYS A 229 13.89 -5.58 7.93
CA CYS A 229 12.60 -5.23 8.51
C CYS A 229 12.73 -4.36 9.76
N ASN A 230 13.25 -3.16 9.55
CA ASN A 230 13.72 -2.28 10.61
C ASN A 230 12.63 -1.78 11.56
N PHE A 231 11.35 -2.12 11.36
CA PHE A 231 10.23 -1.59 12.13
C PHE A 231 10.10 -2.23 13.50
N ASP A 232 9.65 -1.43 14.47
CA ASP A 232 9.22 -1.95 15.75
C ASP A 232 7.87 -2.66 15.58
N TRP A 233 7.92 -3.99 15.65
CA TRP A 233 6.78 -4.87 15.44
C TRP A 233 5.62 -4.64 16.41
N THR A 234 5.88 -4.13 17.61
CA THR A 234 4.83 -3.82 18.59
C THR A 234 4.03 -2.63 18.10
N SER A 235 4.71 -1.52 17.79
CA SER A 235 4.09 -0.31 17.26
C SER A 235 3.40 -0.55 15.91
N LEU A 236 4.00 -1.39 15.04
CA LEU A 236 3.39 -1.77 13.77
C LEU A 236 2.08 -2.51 14.01
N LYS A 237 2.09 -3.55 14.85
CA LYS A 237 0.90 -4.31 15.20
C LYS A 237 -0.17 -3.44 15.87
N ASP A 238 0.19 -2.50 16.73
CA ASP A 238 -0.76 -1.60 17.37
C ASP A 238 -1.45 -0.68 16.35
N ALA A 239 -0.70 -0.18 15.37
CA ALA A 239 -1.23 0.72 14.34
C ALA A 239 -2.09 -0.01 13.29
N VAL A 240 -1.68 -1.21 12.86
CA VAL A 240 -2.27 -1.87 11.68
C VAL A 240 -3.05 -3.15 12.02
N GLY A 241 -2.78 -3.77 13.17
CA GLY A 241 -3.33 -5.08 13.53
C GLY A 241 -4.83 -5.11 13.87
N LYS A 242 -5.48 -3.94 13.96
CA LYS A 242 -6.94 -3.84 14.11
C LYS A 242 -7.70 -3.92 12.78
N PHE A 243 -7.01 -3.76 11.66
CA PHE A 243 -7.62 -3.85 10.33
C PHE A 243 -7.73 -5.31 9.91
N LYS A 244 -8.76 -5.62 9.13
CA LYS A 244 -8.84 -6.91 8.45
C LYS A 244 -7.79 -6.89 7.33
N ILE A 245 -6.80 -7.77 7.42
CA ILE A 245 -5.74 -7.94 6.42
C ILE A 245 -5.89 -9.36 5.87
N HIS A 246 -5.95 -9.47 4.54
CA HIS A 246 -6.18 -10.76 3.88
C HIS A 246 -4.89 -11.59 3.82
N THR A 247 -3.79 -11.01 3.35
CA THR A 247 -2.54 -11.71 3.04
C THR A 247 -1.31 -11.02 3.62
N LEU A 248 -0.33 -11.83 4.06
CA LEU A 248 1.06 -11.39 4.26
C LEU A 248 1.84 -11.64 2.97
N PHE A 249 2.42 -10.59 2.40
CA PHE A 249 3.18 -10.68 1.16
C PHE A 249 4.66 -10.37 1.41
N PHE A 250 5.54 -11.31 1.08
CA PHE A 250 6.98 -11.18 1.22
C PHE A 250 7.59 -11.15 -0.17
N TYR A 251 8.34 -10.10 -0.52
CA TYR A 251 8.90 -9.95 -1.85
C TYR A 251 10.30 -9.31 -1.83
N ASP A 252 10.94 -9.21 -2.99
CA ASP A 252 12.29 -8.65 -3.18
C ASP A 252 13.35 -9.23 -2.23
N LEU A 253 13.83 -8.42 -1.28
CA LEU A 253 14.93 -8.73 -0.37
C LEU A 253 14.45 -9.17 1.02
N CYS A 254 13.13 -9.34 1.23
CA CYS A 254 12.58 -9.69 2.53
C CYS A 254 13.27 -10.94 3.12
N SER A 255 13.81 -10.82 4.33
CA SER A 255 14.47 -11.94 5.01
C SER A 255 13.47 -12.94 5.59
N LEU A 256 13.94 -14.17 5.80
CA LEU A 256 13.14 -15.20 6.47
C LEU A 256 12.84 -14.84 7.93
N GLU A 257 13.77 -14.19 8.62
CA GLU A 257 13.54 -13.71 9.99
C GLU A 257 12.38 -12.72 10.03
N CYS A 258 12.34 -11.77 9.10
CA CYS A 258 11.24 -10.85 8.97
C CYS A 258 9.89 -11.55 8.74
N ALA A 259 9.84 -12.49 7.79
CA ALA A 259 8.63 -13.23 7.50
C ALA A 259 8.13 -14.02 8.73
N GLN A 260 9.03 -14.63 9.49
CA GLN A 260 8.70 -15.31 10.74
C GLN A 260 8.18 -14.35 11.81
N MET A 261 8.73 -13.14 11.92
CA MET A 261 8.24 -12.11 12.83
C MET A 261 6.86 -11.62 12.43
N ALA A 262 6.62 -11.35 11.15
CA ALA A 262 5.30 -10.97 10.63
C ALA A 262 4.25 -12.05 10.96
N LEU A 263 4.54 -13.33 10.70
CA LEU A 263 3.63 -14.44 11.03
C LEU A 263 3.34 -14.57 12.53
N ARG A 264 4.31 -14.25 13.40
CA ARG A 264 4.10 -14.25 14.86
C ARG A 264 3.22 -13.09 15.32
N HIS A 265 3.48 -11.89 14.82
CA HIS A 265 2.74 -10.69 15.23
C HIS A 265 1.32 -10.66 14.64
N PHE A 266 1.15 -11.13 13.40
CA PHE A 266 -0.11 -11.18 12.66
C PHE A 266 -0.65 -12.60 12.52
N SER A 267 -0.66 -13.36 13.61
CA SER A 267 -1.01 -14.79 13.64
C SER A 267 -2.46 -15.13 13.23
N SER A 268 -3.34 -14.14 13.14
CA SER A 268 -4.70 -14.29 12.61
C SER A 268 -4.75 -14.38 11.09
N ILE A 269 -3.74 -13.87 10.39
CA ILE A 269 -3.65 -13.93 8.93
C ILE A 269 -3.30 -15.38 8.54
N LYS A 270 -4.05 -15.92 7.57
CA LYS A 270 -3.93 -17.31 7.10
C LYS A 270 -3.60 -17.43 5.63
N SER A 271 -3.36 -16.32 4.95
CA SER A 271 -2.87 -16.28 3.58
C SER A 271 -1.45 -15.73 3.55
N VAL A 272 -0.55 -16.44 2.87
CA VAL A 272 0.86 -16.07 2.74
C VAL A 272 1.26 -16.18 1.28
N ILE A 273 1.86 -15.12 0.76
CA ILE A 273 2.51 -15.11 -0.55
C ILE A 273 3.99 -14.78 -0.33
N ALA A 274 4.89 -15.58 -0.90
CA ALA A 274 6.31 -15.32 -0.90
C ALA A 274 6.84 -15.32 -2.34
N LEU A 275 7.43 -14.20 -2.73
CA LEU A 275 8.13 -13.94 -3.99
C LEU A 275 9.50 -13.32 -3.66
N CYS A 276 10.30 -14.01 -2.86
CA CYS A 276 11.65 -13.56 -2.53
C CYS A 276 12.62 -14.73 -2.34
N SER A 277 13.90 -14.45 -2.59
CA SER A 277 14.96 -15.47 -2.57
C SER A 277 15.17 -16.14 -1.21
N SER A 278 14.71 -15.51 -0.11
CA SER A 278 14.72 -16.10 1.24
C SER A 278 13.87 -17.37 1.35
N PHE A 279 12.95 -17.62 0.41
CA PHE A 279 12.11 -18.82 0.36
C PHE A 279 12.64 -19.88 -0.62
N ASN A 280 13.92 -19.82 -1.02
CA ASN A 280 14.47 -20.81 -1.96
C ASN A 280 14.93 -22.12 -1.31
N ASP A 281 15.15 -22.13 0.01
CA ASP A 281 15.57 -23.31 0.77
C ASP A 281 14.52 -23.72 1.83
N PRO A 282 13.61 -24.65 1.48
CA PRO A 282 12.55 -25.16 2.37
C PRO A 282 13.02 -25.66 3.73
N SER A 283 14.29 -26.08 3.86
CA SER A 283 14.82 -26.56 5.14
C SER A 283 14.83 -25.46 6.21
N GLN A 284 14.91 -24.19 5.81
CA GLN A 284 14.99 -23.05 6.71
C GLN A 284 13.61 -22.58 7.19
N TYR A 285 12.54 -22.88 6.43
CA TYR A 285 11.18 -22.38 6.69
C TYR A 285 10.13 -23.49 6.83
N SER A 286 10.54 -24.70 7.20
CA SER A 286 9.63 -25.82 7.51
C SER A 286 8.56 -25.45 8.55
N ASN A 287 8.88 -24.58 9.49
CA ASN A 287 7.94 -24.03 10.49
C ASN A 287 6.82 -23.18 9.88
N ILE A 288 7.00 -22.65 8.66
CA ILE A 288 5.96 -21.96 7.89
C ILE A 288 5.13 -22.99 7.12
N LEU A 289 5.78 -23.96 6.47
CA LEU A 289 5.11 -25.00 5.67
C LEU A 289 4.08 -25.82 6.48
N ILE A 290 4.43 -26.19 7.72
CA ILE A 290 3.57 -27.02 8.57
C ILE A 290 2.37 -26.26 9.15
N GLN A 291 2.28 -24.94 8.95
CA GLN A 291 1.19 -24.16 9.52
C GLN A 291 -0.14 -24.48 8.83
N ASN A 292 -1.22 -24.38 9.62
CA ASN A 292 -2.57 -24.53 9.11
C ASN A 292 -3.03 -23.23 8.41
N LEU A 293 -2.37 -22.86 7.31
CA LEU A 293 -2.75 -21.72 6.48
C LEU A 293 -3.99 -22.03 5.64
N ASP A 294 -4.74 -21.02 5.26
CA ASP A 294 -5.82 -21.16 4.28
C ASP A 294 -5.22 -21.11 2.87
N SER A 295 -4.28 -20.20 2.61
CA SER A 295 -3.55 -20.13 1.35
C SER A 295 -2.05 -19.97 1.58
N LEU A 296 -1.25 -20.68 0.79
CA LEU A 296 0.20 -20.55 0.74
C LEU A 296 0.66 -20.52 -0.73
N MET A 297 1.24 -19.40 -1.14
CA MET A 297 1.84 -19.24 -2.46
C MET A 297 3.35 -19.05 -2.31
N LEU A 298 4.12 -19.94 -2.94
CA LEU A 298 5.57 -19.86 -3.03
C LEU A 298 5.92 -19.71 -4.51
N LEU A 299 6.27 -18.49 -4.90
CA LEU A 299 6.55 -18.10 -6.28
C LEU A 299 8.07 -17.98 -6.47
N ASP A 300 8.57 -18.27 -7.68
CA ASP A 300 10.02 -18.30 -7.92
C ASP A 300 10.56 -16.87 -8.04
N ALA A 301 11.68 -16.59 -7.38
CA ALA A 301 12.25 -15.24 -7.28
C ALA A 301 13.69 -15.26 -7.79
N ASP A 302 13.86 -15.04 -9.11
CA ASP A 302 15.12 -15.00 -9.91
C ASP A 302 16.12 -16.17 -9.74
N VAL A 303 15.95 -16.99 -8.70
CA VAL A 303 16.87 -18.03 -8.24
C VAL A 303 16.03 -19.26 -7.90
N PRO A 304 16.30 -20.40 -8.56
CA PRO A 304 15.61 -21.66 -8.37
C PRO A 304 15.28 -22.04 -6.92
N SER A 305 13.99 -22.02 -6.57
CA SER A 305 13.51 -22.65 -5.34
C SER A 305 13.68 -24.18 -5.38
N LYS A 306 14.10 -24.81 -4.28
CA LYS A 306 14.40 -26.26 -4.20
C LYS A 306 13.28 -27.07 -3.54
N ILE A 307 12.05 -26.93 -4.03
CA ILE A 307 10.89 -27.62 -3.49
C ILE A 307 10.79 -29.06 -4.03
N GLY A 308 11.11 -30.04 -3.18
CA GLY A 308 10.92 -31.47 -3.45
C GLY A 308 9.63 -32.04 -2.86
N LEU A 309 9.40 -33.34 -3.12
CA LEU A 309 8.22 -34.08 -2.65
C LEU A 309 8.03 -34.00 -1.12
N ASP A 310 9.09 -34.21 -0.33
CA ASP A 310 9.00 -34.20 1.13
C ASP A 310 8.50 -32.84 1.65
N ASN A 311 8.92 -31.74 1.02
CA ASN A 311 8.48 -30.39 1.37
C ASN A 311 6.99 -30.21 1.07
N LEU A 312 6.51 -30.67 -0.09
CA LEU A 312 5.08 -30.64 -0.43
C LEU A 312 4.24 -31.46 0.56
N LEU A 313 4.76 -32.60 1.03
CA LEU A 313 4.06 -33.45 2.00
C LEU A 313 4.02 -32.84 3.41
N LEU A 314 4.90 -31.88 3.72
CA LEU A 314 4.87 -31.12 4.98
C LEU A 314 3.80 -30.02 4.97
N MET A 315 3.38 -29.54 3.80
CA MET A 315 2.42 -28.43 3.69
C MET A 315 1.04 -28.81 4.19
N ASN A 316 0.38 -27.92 4.94
CA ASN A 316 -0.98 -28.20 5.44
C ASN A 316 -1.99 -27.08 5.12
N SER A 317 -1.83 -26.42 3.97
CA SER A 317 -2.74 -25.37 3.49
C SER A 317 -3.96 -25.95 2.74
N LYS A 318 -5.02 -25.13 2.59
CA LYS A 318 -6.17 -25.49 1.75
C LYS A 318 -5.89 -25.18 0.28
N ASP A 319 -5.34 -24.00 0.03
CA ASP A 319 -4.90 -23.55 -1.28
C ASP A 319 -3.36 -23.50 -1.30
N LEU A 320 -2.77 -24.09 -2.33
CA LEU A 320 -1.35 -24.12 -2.59
C LEU A 320 -1.10 -23.61 -3.99
N CYS A 321 -0.22 -22.61 -4.14
CA CYS A 321 0.37 -22.26 -5.42
C CYS A 321 1.88 -22.38 -5.30
N ILE A 322 2.49 -23.28 -6.07
CA ILE A 322 3.93 -23.51 -6.01
C ILE A 322 4.51 -23.36 -7.41
N GLU A 323 5.43 -22.42 -7.53
CA GLU A 323 6.31 -22.27 -8.67
C GLU A 323 7.72 -22.66 -8.24
N SER A 324 8.36 -23.55 -9.00
CA SER A 324 9.74 -23.96 -8.73
C SER A 324 10.30 -24.72 -9.91
N SER A 325 11.49 -24.31 -10.34
CA SER A 325 12.30 -25.02 -11.35
C SER A 325 12.74 -26.43 -10.96
N THR A 326 12.59 -26.85 -9.69
CA THR A 326 12.86 -28.25 -9.28
C THR A 326 11.63 -29.14 -9.32
N LEU A 327 10.44 -28.57 -9.48
CA LEU A 327 9.21 -29.35 -9.62
C LEU A 327 9.24 -30.06 -10.96
N THR A 328 9.11 -31.38 -10.89
CA THR A 328 8.94 -32.23 -12.08
C THR A 328 7.55 -32.81 -12.09
N LYS A 329 7.02 -33.10 -13.28
CA LYS A 329 5.77 -33.86 -13.48
C LYS A 329 5.71 -35.13 -12.64
N LYS A 330 6.86 -35.79 -12.43
CA LYS A 330 7.01 -36.97 -11.57
C LYS A 330 6.80 -36.68 -10.09
N ILE A 331 7.38 -35.58 -9.57
CA ILE A 331 7.20 -35.16 -8.17
C ILE A 331 5.73 -34.82 -7.92
N VAL A 332 5.12 -34.04 -8.82
CA VAL A 332 3.70 -33.68 -8.77
C VAL A 332 2.79 -34.92 -8.80
N ASN A 333 3.05 -35.88 -9.71
CA ASN A 333 2.34 -37.16 -9.74
C ASN A 333 2.48 -37.95 -8.42
N GLN A 334 3.69 -38.02 -7.86
CA GLN A 334 3.93 -38.70 -6.58
C GLN A 334 3.16 -38.01 -5.46
N PHE A 335 3.20 -36.70 -5.38
CA PHE A 335 2.44 -35.91 -4.41
C PHE A 335 0.95 -36.25 -4.46
N PHE A 336 0.34 -36.26 -5.65
CA PHE A 336 -1.08 -36.61 -5.77
C PHE A 336 -1.39 -38.07 -5.41
N LYS A 337 -0.48 -39.01 -5.66
CA LYS A 337 -0.61 -40.39 -5.17
C LYS A 337 -0.61 -40.45 -3.64
N HIS A 338 0.16 -39.60 -2.97
CA HIS A 338 0.14 -39.47 -1.51
C HIS A 338 -1.14 -38.78 -1.02
N PHE A 339 -1.60 -37.73 -1.70
CA PHE A 339 -2.85 -37.03 -1.38
C PHE A 339 -4.06 -37.98 -1.41
N ILE A 340 -4.18 -38.82 -2.45
CA ILE A 340 -5.24 -39.84 -2.57
C ILE A 340 -5.18 -40.86 -1.40
N ARG A 341 -3.99 -41.09 -0.85
CA ARG A 341 -3.77 -41.97 0.32
C ARG A 341 -3.96 -41.25 1.66
N GLY A 342 -4.29 -39.97 1.66
CA GLY A 342 -4.65 -39.19 2.85
C GLY A 342 -3.60 -38.20 3.34
N SER A 343 -2.53 -37.91 2.58
CA SER A 343 -1.64 -36.79 2.92
C SER A 343 -2.34 -35.44 2.70
N ASN A 344 -1.83 -34.39 3.35
CA ASN A 344 -2.31 -33.00 3.21
C ASN A 344 -3.84 -32.90 3.37
N PRO A 345 -4.41 -33.27 4.53
CA PRO A 345 -5.85 -33.48 4.71
C PRO A 345 -6.69 -32.24 4.43
N ARG A 346 -6.13 -31.04 4.62
CA ARG A 346 -6.79 -29.75 4.39
C ARG A 346 -6.79 -29.28 2.94
N LEU A 347 -5.98 -29.89 2.07
CA LEU A 347 -5.81 -29.45 0.69
C LEU A 347 -7.12 -29.56 -0.10
N GLU A 348 -7.50 -28.45 -0.72
CA GLU A 348 -8.68 -28.27 -1.59
C GLU A 348 -8.26 -27.90 -3.02
N VAL A 349 -7.23 -27.04 -3.16
CA VAL A 349 -6.70 -26.57 -4.45
C VAL A 349 -5.18 -26.62 -4.43
N ALA A 350 -4.58 -27.10 -5.52
CA ALA A 350 -3.14 -27.07 -5.74
C ALA A 350 -2.82 -26.61 -7.18
N ARG A 351 -2.20 -25.45 -7.31
CA ARG A 351 -1.59 -24.93 -8.54
C ARG A 351 -0.09 -25.21 -8.53
N PHE A 352 0.40 -25.81 -9.61
CA PHE A 352 1.82 -26.03 -9.84
C PHE A 352 2.23 -25.37 -11.16
N VAL A 353 3.14 -24.41 -11.06
CA VAL A 353 3.76 -23.74 -12.21
C VAL A 353 5.09 -24.43 -12.48
N LEU A 354 5.22 -25.05 -13.66
CA LEU A 354 6.37 -25.85 -14.07
C LEU A 354 7.21 -25.05 -15.07
N ILE A 355 8.44 -24.75 -14.70
CA ILE A 355 9.44 -24.11 -15.56
C ILE A 355 10.17 -25.22 -16.34
N ASP A 356 9.67 -25.60 -17.53
CA ASP A 356 10.26 -26.65 -18.38
C ASP A 356 10.06 -26.35 -19.87
N ASP A 357 11.15 -26.18 -20.63
CA ASP A 357 11.16 -26.00 -22.10
C ASP A 357 10.58 -27.20 -22.88
N GLN A 358 10.30 -28.34 -22.21
CA GLN A 358 9.81 -29.54 -22.88
C GLN A 358 8.29 -29.65 -22.86
N VAL A 359 7.71 -29.39 -24.04
CA VAL A 359 6.34 -29.74 -24.45
C VAL A 359 6.13 -31.25 -24.36
N VAL A 360 5.93 -31.76 -23.14
CA VAL A 360 5.64 -33.17 -22.87
C VAL A 360 4.27 -33.28 -22.25
N ASP A 361 3.48 -34.17 -22.81
CA ASP A 361 2.10 -34.49 -22.44
C ASP A 361 1.86 -34.61 -20.91
N ASN A 362 0.82 -33.91 -20.42
CA ASN A 362 0.39 -33.93 -19.03
C ASN A 362 -0.15 -35.31 -18.58
N GLU A 363 -0.27 -36.27 -19.50
CA GLU A 363 -0.45 -37.70 -19.19
C GLU A 363 0.51 -38.22 -18.10
N MET A 364 1.74 -37.69 -18.03
CA MET A 364 2.69 -38.10 -16.98
C MET A 364 2.23 -37.73 -15.57
N ILE A 365 1.60 -36.56 -15.40
CA ILE A 365 1.10 -36.10 -14.10
C ILE A 365 -0.11 -36.94 -13.68
N LEU A 366 -0.97 -37.30 -14.63
CA LEU A 366 -2.21 -38.04 -14.36
C LEU A 366 -2.02 -39.56 -14.31
N LYS A 367 -0.83 -40.07 -14.66
CA LYS A 367 -0.55 -41.50 -14.74
C LYS A 367 -0.85 -42.24 -13.44
N GLY A 368 -1.88 -43.09 -13.49
CA GLY A 368 -2.34 -43.90 -12.37
C GLY A 368 -3.22 -43.15 -11.37
N LEU A 369 -3.71 -41.97 -11.73
CA LEU A 369 -4.70 -41.19 -10.99
C LEU A 369 -6.07 -41.36 -11.66
N ARG A 370 -7.14 -41.33 -10.85
CA ARG A 370 -8.50 -41.17 -11.36
C ARG A 370 -8.79 -39.67 -11.35
N SER A 371 -8.57 -39.02 -12.48
CA SER A 371 -8.85 -37.61 -12.68
C SER A 371 -10.03 -37.41 -13.63
N GLN A 372 -10.73 -36.31 -13.45
CA GLN A 372 -11.70 -35.79 -14.40
C GLN A 372 -11.25 -34.39 -14.80
N GLU A 373 -11.24 -34.09 -16.08
CA GLU A 373 -11.00 -32.73 -16.57
C GLU A 373 -12.11 -31.82 -16.04
N ALA A 374 -11.73 -30.72 -15.38
CA ALA A 374 -12.71 -29.78 -14.87
C ALA A 374 -13.32 -29.01 -16.05
N GLN A 375 -14.65 -28.83 -16.08
CA GLN A 375 -15.26 -27.95 -17.05
C GLN A 375 -14.85 -26.51 -16.71
N MET A 376 -14.16 -25.85 -17.64
CA MET A 376 -13.84 -24.42 -17.53
C MET A 376 -15.12 -23.60 -17.28
N ASP A 377 -15.18 -22.92 -16.15
CA ASP A 377 -16.03 -21.74 -16.01
C ASP A 377 -15.29 -20.59 -16.71
N LEU A 378 -15.83 -20.16 -17.86
CA LEU A 378 -15.29 -19.15 -18.77
C LEU A 378 -15.18 -17.75 -18.13
N LEU A 379 -14.19 -17.49 -17.27
CA LEU A 379 -13.71 -16.16 -16.86
C LEU A 379 -12.28 -16.38 -16.33
N GLU A 380 -11.19 -16.17 -17.09
CA GLU A 380 -10.60 -14.86 -17.39
C GLU A 380 -9.58 -14.97 -18.54
N GLU A 381 -9.27 -13.82 -19.11
CA GLU A 381 -8.56 -13.57 -20.36
C GLU A 381 -7.03 -13.77 -20.28
N GLU A 382 -6.48 -14.21 -21.42
CA GLU A 382 -5.11 -14.02 -21.95
C GLU A 382 -3.95 -14.93 -21.48
N ASN A 383 -3.62 -15.86 -22.39
CA ASN A 383 -2.28 -16.31 -22.83
C ASN A 383 -1.52 -17.47 -22.16
N GLU A 384 -2.08 -18.23 -21.20
CA GLU A 384 -1.42 -19.44 -20.72
C GLU A 384 -2.35 -20.66 -20.73
N GLU A 385 -1.87 -21.80 -21.25
CA GLU A 385 -2.61 -23.08 -21.25
C GLU A 385 -2.69 -23.65 -19.81
N VAL A 386 -3.51 -23.04 -18.97
CA VAL A 386 -3.81 -23.57 -17.63
C VAL A 386 -4.74 -24.77 -17.77
N GLN A 387 -4.24 -25.95 -17.39
CA GLN A 387 -5.04 -27.17 -17.43
C GLN A 387 -5.57 -27.53 -16.04
N GLU A 388 -6.87 -27.79 -15.96
CA GLU A 388 -7.57 -28.06 -14.71
C GLU A 388 -8.09 -29.49 -14.58
N TYR A 389 -7.79 -30.12 -13.44
CA TYR A 389 -8.21 -31.49 -13.14
C TYR A 389 -8.78 -31.63 -11.73
N ASP A 390 -9.90 -32.31 -11.60
CA ASP A 390 -10.44 -32.75 -10.32
C ASP A 390 -9.93 -34.17 -9.99
N ILE A 391 -9.36 -34.34 -8.80
CA ILE A 391 -8.91 -35.63 -8.25
C ILE A 391 -9.67 -35.96 -6.97
N PHE A 392 -10.07 -37.22 -6.84
CA PHE A 392 -10.87 -37.68 -5.70
C PHE A 392 -10.12 -38.68 -4.83
N ARG A 393 -10.15 -38.43 -3.52
CA ARG A 393 -9.77 -39.42 -2.49
C ARG A 393 -10.79 -40.56 -2.45
N LYS A 394 -10.39 -41.67 -1.82
CA LYS A 394 -11.29 -42.82 -1.58
C LYS A 394 -12.49 -42.46 -0.69
N ASP A 395 -12.36 -41.46 0.17
CA ASP A 395 -13.42 -40.95 1.04
C ASP A 395 -14.35 -39.95 0.34
N GLY A 396 -14.11 -39.64 -0.94
CA GLY A 396 -14.89 -38.68 -1.72
C GLY A 396 -14.40 -37.23 -1.64
N THR A 397 -13.35 -36.93 -0.86
CA THR A 397 -12.76 -35.58 -0.84
C THR A 397 -12.22 -35.23 -2.23
N ARG A 398 -12.63 -34.08 -2.76
CA ARG A 398 -12.16 -33.51 -4.02
C ARG A 398 -10.97 -32.60 -3.76
N GLY A 399 -9.90 -32.74 -4.54
CA GLY A 399 -8.86 -31.73 -4.71
C GLY A 399 -8.81 -31.28 -6.16
N ARG A 400 -8.75 -29.97 -6.39
CA ARG A 400 -8.58 -29.37 -7.71
C ARG A 400 -7.10 -29.12 -7.99
N ILE A 401 -6.69 -29.36 -9.23
CA ILE A 401 -5.31 -29.25 -9.67
C ILE A 401 -5.27 -28.33 -10.87
N LEU A 402 -4.36 -27.37 -10.82
CA LEU A 402 -4.06 -26.48 -11.92
C LEU A 402 -2.59 -26.65 -12.27
N ILE A 403 -2.33 -26.91 -13.54
CA ILE A 403 -0.97 -27.06 -14.06
C ILE A 403 -0.77 -26.01 -15.13
N GLU A 404 0.29 -25.25 -14.96
CA GLU A 404 0.70 -24.15 -15.82
C GLU A 404 2.13 -24.44 -16.28
N GLN A 405 2.38 -24.25 -17.57
CA GLN A 405 3.71 -24.38 -18.17
C GLN A 405 4.08 -23.00 -18.71
N THR A 406 5.22 -22.48 -18.25
CA THR A 406 5.78 -21.21 -18.70
C THR A 406 6.87 -21.48 -19.73
N ASP A 407 6.88 -20.71 -20.82
CA ASP A 407 7.84 -20.78 -21.93
C ASP A 407 9.26 -20.30 -21.58
#